data_AF-A0A1Q6RQM0-F1
#
_entry.id   AF-A0A1Q6RQM0-F1
#
_cell.length_a   1.000
_cell.length_b   1.000
_cell.length_c   1.000
_cell.angle_alpha   90.00
_cell.angle_beta   90.00
_cell.angle_gamma   90.00
#
_symmetry.space_group_name_H-M   'P 1'
#
loop_
_entity.id
_entity.type
_entity.pdbx_description
1 polymer ?
#
loop_
_entity_poly.entity_id
_entity_poly.type
_entity_poly.pdbx_seq_one_letter_code
_entity_poly.pdbx_strand_id
1 'polypeptide(L)'
;MRKTTDINGLRSVAKMMLHLPMTETEFDFIVSHPVFQSPYWFDNEKIINIKDSEEAFEKACAAYEQKIDKTEEPLLLMYTFRSSYYLTFLKFSRRFWSADDFAKALSEAWVEEENPNGDVNVPVSLSEKWFKGLDKKALMNPDEYETYLSLPNVLEVYRGVSRGRNPKGMSWTYDFNKAEWFANRFGEGYVIRGIVNKDDILAYFSRRSESEILIAAKDVHEQTIIRNGTNAKASGIC
;
A
#
# COMPACT_ATOMS: atom_id res chain seq x y z
N MET A 1 11.95 18.26 5.47
CA MET A 1 11.91 16.96 6.18
C MET A 1 12.95 16.98 7.28
N ARG A 2 12.82 16.13 8.31
CA ARG A 2 13.88 16.03 9.33
C ARG A 2 15.12 15.40 8.71
N LYS A 3 16.30 15.73 9.23
CA LYS A 3 17.56 15.05 8.85
C LYS A 3 17.62 13.64 9.43
N THR A 4 17.11 13.46 10.64
CA THR A 4 17.07 12.19 11.36
C THR A 4 15.65 11.91 11.84
N THR A 5 15.31 10.63 11.92
CA THR A 5 14.01 10.19 12.42
C THR A 5 13.92 10.41 13.94
N ASP A 6 12.80 10.98 14.36
CA ASP A 6 12.42 11.15 15.76
C ASP A 6 11.59 9.95 16.21
N ILE A 7 12.28 8.92 16.67
CA ILE A 7 11.65 7.65 17.03
C ILE A 7 10.67 7.78 18.19
N ASN A 8 10.89 8.70 19.13
CA ASN A 8 9.97 8.92 20.24
C ASN A 8 8.66 9.55 19.76
N GLY A 9 8.72 10.42 18.75
CA GLY A 9 7.53 10.90 18.06
C GLY A 9 6.77 9.77 17.34
N LEU A 10 7.48 8.84 16.69
CA LEU A 10 6.86 7.66 16.08
C LEU A 10 6.18 6.77 17.11
N ARG A 11 6.86 6.46 18.22
CA ARG A 11 6.30 5.69 19.35
C ARG A 11 5.05 6.34 19.91
N SER A 12 5.05 7.67 20.04
CA SER A 12 3.89 8.43 20.54
C SER A 12 2.66 8.26 19.63
N VAL A 13 2.84 8.34 18.30
CA VAL A 13 1.76 8.08 17.33
C VAL A 13 1.34 6.61 17.36
N ALA A 14 2.30 5.70 17.50
CA ALA A 14 2.02 4.27 17.53
C ALA A 14 1.14 3.87 18.73
N LYS A 15 1.47 4.39 19.92
CA LYS A 15 0.66 4.21 21.13
C LYS A 15 -0.73 4.83 20.98
N MET A 16 -0.84 6.02 20.40
CA MET A 16 -2.14 6.64 20.14
C MET A 16 -3.01 5.76 19.22
N MET A 17 -2.44 5.17 18.17
CA MET A 17 -3.17 4.27 17.26
C MET A 17 -3.52 2.92 17.92
N LEU A 18 -2.66 2.40 18.80
CA LEU A 18 -2.90 1.17 19.56
C LEU A 18 -4.10 1.27 20.50
N HIS A 19 -4.36 2.47 21.06
CA HIS A 19 -5.47 2.73 21.98
C HIS A 19 -6.75 3.20 21.28
N LEU A 20 -6.84 3.10 19.95
CA LEU A 20 -8.09 3.37 19.26
C LEU A 20 -9.15 2.32 19.64
N PRO A 21 -10.43 2.71 19.73
CA PRO A 21 -11.48 1.75 20.02
C PRO A 21 -11.55 0.69 18.92
N MET A 22 -11.75 -0.56 19.32
CA MET A 22 -12.05 -1.64 18.38
C MET A 22 -13.45 -1.45 17.82
N THR A 23 -13.60 -1.68 16.52
CA THR A 23 -14.91 -1.74 15.87
C THR A 23 -15.27 -3.20 15.58
N GLU A 24 -16.48 -3.59 15.96
CA GLU A 24 -17.01 -4.92 15.66
C GLU A 24 -17.33 -5.07 14.18
N THR A 25 -17.33 -6.31 13.71
CA THR A 25 -17.78 -6.68 12.36
C THR A 25 -18.97 -7.62 12.46
N GLU A 26 -19.56 -8.01 11.34
CA GLU A 26 -20.62 -9.04 11.30
C GLU A 26 -20.14 -10.42 11.79
N PHE A 27 -18.82 -10.63 11.88
CA PHE A 27 -18.21 -11.85 12.39
C PHE A 27 -17.60 -11.60 13.77
N ASP A 28 -18.07 -12.31 14.79
CA ASP A 28 -17.61 -12.13 16.18
C ASP A 28 -16.11 -12.38 16.39
N PHE A 29 -15.48 -13.15 15.50
CA PHE A 29 -14.05 -13.47 15.52
C PHE A 29 -13.19 -12.49 14.73
N ILE A 30 -13.78 -11.45 14.11
CA ILE A 30 -13.06 -10.40 13.37
C ILE A 30 -13.36 -9.05 14.00
N VAL A 31 -12.30 -8.30 14.31
CA VAL A 31 -12.38 -6.91 14.74
C VAL A 31 -11.64 -6.00 13.75
N SER A 32 -12.12 -4.78 13.62
CA SER A 32 -11.39 -3.70 12.95
C SER A 32 -10.66 -2.86 13.98
N HIS A 33 -9.33 -2.98 13.98
CA HIS A 33 -8.42 -2.24 14.84
C HIS A 33 -7.06 -2.13 14.13
N PRO A 34 -6.24 -1.07 14.35
CA PRO A 34 -4.93 -0.94 13.71
C PRO A 34 -3.98 -2.10 13.98
N VAL A 35 -4.07 -2.72 15.15
CA VAL A 35 -3.16 -3.80 15.59
C VAL A 35 -3.86 -5.17 15.63
N PHE A 36 -5.15 -5.21 15.96
CA PHE A 36 -5.88 -6.46 16.20
C PHE A 36 -6.78 -6.77 15.00
N GLN A 37 -6.69 -7.99 14.46
CA GLN A 37 -7.61 -8.50 13.42
C GLN A 37 -8.66 -9.45 14.01
N SER A 38 -8.32 -10.07 15.13
CA SER A 38 -9.13 -10.99 15.90
C SER A 38 -9.18 -10.48 17.34
N PRO A 39 -10.30 -10.66 18.06
CA PRO A 39 -10.36 -10.31 19.47
C PRO A 39 -9.58 -11.31 20.35
N TYR A 40 -9.13 -12.43 19.80
CA TYR A 40 -8.37 -13.43 20.53
C TYR A 40 -6.88 -13.08 20.54
N TRP A 41 -6.36 -12.67 21.69
CA TRP A 41 -4.96 -12.36 21.93
C TRP A 41 -4.31 -13.41 22.84
N PHE A 42 -3.10 -13.86 22.51
CA PHE A 42 -2.34 -14.80 23.33
C PHE A 42 -1.36 -14.03 24.23
N ASP A 43 -1.50 -14.17 25.55
CA ASP A 43 -0.69 -13.44 26.55
C ASP A 43 0.61 -14.16 26.94
N ASN A 44 1.00 -15.18 26.17
CA ASN A 44 2.06 -16.17 26.40
C ASN A 44 1.66 -17.35 27.32
N GLU A 45 0.49 -17.32 27.94
CA GLU A 45 0.00 -18.43 28.78
C GLU A 45 -1.32 -18.98 28.24
N LYS A 46 -2.25 -18.09 27.88
CA LYS A 46 -3.58 -18.45 27.40
C LYS A 46 -4.10 -17.47 26.35
N ILE A 47 -5.15 -17.89 25.67
CA ILE A 47 -5.91 -17.03 24.76
C ILE A 47 -6.91 -16.23 25.60
N ILE A 48 -6.88 -14.92 25.44
CA ILE A 48 -7.79 -13.95 26.06
C ILE A 48 -8.63 -13.32 24.95
N ASN A 49 -9.94 -13.27 25.14
CA ASN A 49 -10.80 -12.45 24.31
C ASN A 49 -10.77 -11.00 24.83
N ILE A 50 -10.12 -10.11 24.09
CA ILE A 50 -9.92 -8.71 24.50
C ILE A 50 -11.20 -7.87 24.44
N LYS A 51 -12.32 -8.44 23.96
CA LYS A 51 -13.64 -7.82 24.03
C LYS A 51 -14.36 -8.06 25.36
N ASP A 52 -13.92 -9.03 26.16
CA ASP A 52 -14.63 -9.44 27.38
C ASP A 52 -14.63 -8.35 28.46
N SER A 53 -13.58 -7.52 28.50
CA SER A 53 -13.48 -6.38 29.43
C SER A 53 -12.47 -5.33 28.96
N GLU A 54 -12.60 -4.11 29.48
CA GLU A 54 -11.60 -3.04 29.31
C GLU A 54 -10.23 -3.47 29.85
N GLU A 55 -10.19 -4.14 31.00
CA GLU A 55 -8.94 -4.69 31.59
C GLU A 55 -8.24 -5.68 30.64
N ALA A 56 -8.99 -6.53 29.93
CA ALA A 56 -8.42 -7.48 28.96
C ALA A 56 -7.80 -6.75 27.76
N PHE A 57 -8.47 -5.70 27.27
CA PHE A 57 -7.94 -4.85 26.20
C PHE A 57 -6.71 -4.06 26.66
N GLU A 58 -6.76 -3.42 27.84
CA GLU A 58 -5.64 -2.69 28.43
C GLU A 58 -4.42 -3.59 28.65
N LYS A 59 -4.63 -4.85 29.09
CA LYS A 59 -3.55 -5.84 29.23
C LYS A 59 -2.88 -6.13 27.88
N ALA A 60 -3.67 -6.30 26.82
CA ALA A 60 -3.15 -6.51 25.47
C ALA A 60 -2.38 -5.27 24.99
N CYS A 61 -2.95 -4.08 25.15
CA CYS A 61 -2.30 -2.81 24.80
C CYS A 61 -0.97 -2.65 25.54
N ALA A 62 -0.92 -2.87 26.86
CA ALA A 62 0.32 -2.76 27.64
C ALA A 62 1.44 -3.68 27.11
N ALA A 63 1.12 -4.89 26.65
CA ALA A 63 2.10 -5.79 26.05
C ALA A 63 2.64 -5.25 24.72
N TYR A 64 1.79 -4.62 23.90
CA TYR A 64 2.22 -3.97 22.66
C TYR A 64 2.97 -2.65 22.90
N GLU A 65 2.60 -1.87 23.91
CA GLU A 65 3.36 -0.69 24.32
C GLU A 65 4.79 -1.04 24.70
N GLN A 66 5.00 -2.12 25.47
CA GLN A 66 6.34 -2.60 25.79
C GLN A 66 7.14 -3.00 24.55
N LYS A 67 6.49 -3.55 23.51
CA LYS A 67 7.15 -3.83 22.23
C LYS A 67 7.52 -2.52 21.53
N ILE A 68 6.58 -1.60 21.40
CA ILE A 68 6.78 -0.26 20.78
C ILE A 68 7.94 0.48 21.45
N ASP A 69 8.01 0.47 22.78
CA ASP A 69 9.05 1.16 23.55
C ASP A 69 10.44 0.57 23.35
N LYS A 70 10.53 -0.74 23.09
CA LYS A 70 11.79 -1.44 22.83
C LYS A 70 12.22 -1.38 21.36
N THR A 71 11.32 -1.03 20.44
CA THR A 71 11.62 -0.97 19.01
C THR A 71 12.49 0.24 18.70
N GLU A 72 13.73 0.00 18.27
CA GLU A 72 14.69 1.05 17.88
C GLU A 72 14.74 1.30 16.36
N GLU A 73 14.16 0.41 15.57
CA GLU A 73 14.10 0.54 14.11
C GLU A 73 12.75 1.18 13.68
N PRO A 74 12.75 2.37 13.07
CA PRO A 74 11.52 3.07 12.69
C PRO A 74 10.56 2.25 11.84
N LEU A 75 11.08 1.47 10.89
CA LEU A 75 10.27 0.62 10.01
C LEU A 75 9.51 -0.45 10.81
N LEU A 76 10.11 -1.04 11.84
CA LEU A 76 9.47 -2.06 12.67
C LEU A 76 8.30 -1.50 13.51
N LEU A 77 8.25 -0.19 13.76
CA LEU A 77 7.07 0.43 14.38
C LEU A 77 5.86 0.36 13.44
N MET A 78 6.06 0.55 12.14
CA MET A 78 4.98 0.39 11.15
C MET A 78 4.47 -1.06 11.12
N TYR A 79 5.36 -2.04 11.19
CA TYR A 79 5.01 -3.47 11.24
C TYR A 79 4.37 -3.95 12.54
N THR A 80 4.15 -3.05 13.51
CA THR A 80 3.28 -3.32 14.66
C THR A 80 1.80 -3.32 14.25
N PHE A 81 1.46 -2.63 13.16
CA PHE A 81 0.10 -2.52 12.66
C PHE A 81 -0.21 -3.60 11.62
N ARG A 82 -1.49 -3.80 11.35
CA ARG A 82 -1.96 -4.53 10.17
C ARG A 82 -1.63 -3.72 8.93
N SER A 83 -1.33 -4.40 7.82
CA SER A 83 -0.90 -3.73 6.58
C SER A 83 -1.88 -2.66 6.11
N SER A 84 -3.19 -2.88 6.24
CA SER A 84 -4.24 -1.90 5.91
C SER A 84 -4.19 -0.57 6.69
N TYR A 85 -3.26 -0.39 7.62
CA TYR A 85 -3.06 0.83 8.40
C TYR A 85 -1.65 1.42 8.21
N TYR A 86 -0.79 0.87 7.35
CA TYR A 86 0.58 1.37 7.16
C TYR A 86 0.59 2.80 6.62
N LEU A 87 -0.11 3.08 5.51
CA LEU A 87 -0.24 4.44 4.96
C LEU A 87 -0.90 5.40 5.96
N THR A 88 -1.87 4.91 6.73
CA THR A 88 -2.51 5.69 7.80
C THR A 88 -1.51 6.07 8.90
N PHE A 89 -0.70 5.14 9.37
CA PHE A 89 0.37 5.43 10.34
C PHE A 89 1.36 6.45 9.78
N LEU A 90 1.81 6.28 8.52
CA LEU A 90 2.69 7.22 7.84
C LEU A 90 2.10 8.62 7.74
N LYS A 91 0.79 8.75 7.49
CA LYS A 91 0.08 10.03 7.47
C LYS A 91 0.19 10.76 8.80
N PHE A 92 -0.13 10.10 9.91
CA PHE A 92 -0.15 10.73 11.23
C PHE A 92 1.25 10.96 11.80
N SER A 93 2.20 10.12 11.43
CA SER A 93 3.58 10.19 11.91
C SER A 93 4.52 11.00 11.00
N ARG A 94 4.05 11.50 9.84
CA ARG A 94 4.87 12.11 8.77
C ARG A 94 5.94 13.09 9.23
N ARG A 95 5.64 13.90 10.26
CA ARG A 95 6.52 14.95 10.79
C ARG A 95 7.74 14.44 11.57
N PHE A 96 7.74 13.15 11.93
CA PHE A 96 8.77 12.53 12.75
C PHE A 96 9.82 11.77 11.91
N TRP A 97 9.53 11.47 10.65
CA TRP A 97 10.46 10.73 9.79
C TRP A 97 11.54 11.62 9.16
N SER A 98 12.73 11.06 9.03
CA SER A 98 13.73 11.48 8.04
C SER A 98 13.19 11.26 6.62
N ALA A 99 13.85 11.82 5.59
CA ALA A 99 13.46 11.55 4.21
C ALA A 99 13.69 10.07 3.83
N ASP A 100 14.87 9.53 4.18
CA ASP A 100 15.29 8.19 3.77
C ASP A 100 14.48 7.09 4.46
N ASP A 101 14.22 7.22 5.77
CA ASP A 101 13.40 6.23 6.49
C ASP A 101 11.94 6.28 6.05
N PHE A 102 11.45 7.49 5.72
CA PHE A 102 10.10 7.63 5.17
C PHE A 102 9.99 7.01 3.78
N ALA A 103 11.02 7.13 2.93
CA ALA A 103 11.04 6.52 1.60
C ALA A 103 10.96 5.00 1.68
N LYS A 104 11.74 4.39 2.58
CA LYS A 104 11.70 2.95 2.86
C LYS A 104 10.32 2.53 3.37
N ALA A 105 9.81 3.20 4.41
CA ALA A 105 8.51 2.86 4.99
C ALA A 105 7.35 3.04 3.99
N LEU A 106 7.40 4.10 3.16
CA LEU A 106 6.39 4.33 2.13
C LEU A 106 6.40 3.27 1.03
N SER A 107 7.58 2.81 0.59
CA SER A 107 7.66 1.79 -0.44
C SER A 107 7.17 0.43 0.07
N GLU A 108 7.54 0.04 1.29
CA GLU A 108 7.00 -1.18 1.91
C GLU A 108 5.48 -1.06 2.17
N ALA A 109 5.01 0.07 2.69
CA ALA A 109 3.58 0.31 2.89
C ALA A 109 2.79 0.14 1.59
N TRP A 110 3.28 0.72 0.50
CA TRP A 110 2.62 0.66 -0.80
C TRP A 110 2.55 -0.77 -1.36
N VAL A 111 3.64 -1.54 -1.27
CA VAL A 111 3.72 -2.89 -1.83
C VAL A 111 2.94 -3.92 -0.99
N GLU A 112 2.96 -3.77 0.33
CA GLU A 112 2.33 -4.72 1.27
C GLU A 112 0.83 -4.48 1.45
N GLU A 113 0.35 -3.25 1.26
CA GLU A 113 -1.08 -2.98 1.28
C GLU A 113 -1.79 -3.64 0.09
N GLU A 114 -2.96 -4.24 0.35
CA GLU A 114 -3.76 -4.87 -0.71
C GLU A 114 -4.35 -3.83 -1.67
N ASN A 115 -4.64 -2.63 -1.18
CA ASN A 115 -5.29 -1.58 -1.95
C ASN A 115 -4.82 -0.16 -1.55
N PRO A 116 -3.54 0.18 -1.74
CA PRO A 116 -3.04 1.52 -1.42
C PRO A 116 -3.72 2.63 -2.24
N ASN A 117 -4.25 2.29 -3.42
CA ASN A 117 -4.98 3.20 -4.30
C ASN A 117 -6.39 3.57 -3.80
N GLY A 118 -6.91 2.85 -2.80
CA GLY A 118 -8.24 3.05 -2.23
C GLY A 118 -8.23 3.14 -0.72
N ASP A 119 -7.10 3.49 -0.11
CA ASP A 119 -7.02 3.82 1.31
C ASP A 119 -7.95 5.00 1.62
N VAL A 120 -8.76 4.86 2.67
CA VAL A 120 -9.78 5.85 3.06
C VAL A 120 -9.20 7.08 3.75
N ASN A 121 -8.01 6.95 4.35
CA ASN A 121 -7.31 7.99 5.08
C ASN A 121 -6.27 8.71 4.21
N VAL A 122 -5.69 8.03 3.22
CA VAL A 122 -4.61 8.52 2.36
C VAL A 122 -5.09 8.56 0.92
N PRO A 123 -5.56 9.73 0.43
CA PRO A 123 -5.96 9.84 -0.96
C PRO A 123 -4.75 9.68 -1.89
N VAL A 124 -5.00 9.18 -3.10
CA VAL A 124 -3.97 8.99 -4.14
C VAL A 124 -3.11 10.24 -4.37
N SER A 125 -3.70 11.45 -4.30
CA SER A 125 -2.97 12.72 -4.45
C SER A 125 -1.96 12.99 -3.33
N LEU A 126 -2.22 12.51 -2.11
CA LEU A 126 -1.28 12.61 -1.00
C LEU A 126 -0.12 11.63 -1.19
N SER A 127 -0.41 10.39 -1.59
CA SER A 127 0.62 9.40 -1.93
C SER A 127 1.49 9.91 -3.09
N GLU A 128 0.88 10.44 -4.16
CA GLU A 128 1.59 11.08 -5.27
C GLU A 128 2.56 12.15 -4.76
N LYS A 129 2.09 13.06 -3.91
CA LYS A 129 2.92 14.13 -3.33
C LYS A 129 4.08 13.59 -2.51
N TRP A 130 3.87 12.49 -1.78
CA TRP A 130 4.93 11.86 -1.00
C TRP A 130 6.00 11.25 -1.91
N PHE A 131 5.62 10.42 -2.88
CA PHE A 131 6.58 9.83 -3.80
C PHE A 131 7.35 10.88 -4.61
N LYS A 132 6.65 11.91 -5.14
CA LYS A 132 7.29 13.03 -5.87
C LYS A 132 8.31 13.79 -5.03
N GLY A 133 8.15 13.80 -3.70
CA GLY A 133 9.00 14.55 -2.78
C GLY A 133 10.22 13.79 -2.24
N LEU A 134 10.44 12.56 -2.69
CA LEU A 134 11.49 11.66 -2.17
C LEU A 134 12.48 11.28 -3.27
N ASP A 135 13.68 10.87 -2.86
CA ASP A 135 14.67 10.33 -3.78
C ASP A 135 14.22 8.96 -4.29
N LYS A 136 14.11 8.81 -5.60
CA LYS A 136 13.83 7.54 -6.30
C LYS A 136 14.73 6.41 -5.83
N LYS A 137 16.03 6.70 -5.64
CA LYS A 137 17.00 5.69 -5.19
C LYS A 137 16.74 5.21 -3.76
N ALA A 138 16.10 6.02 -2.92
CA ALA A 138 15.71 5.63 -1.56
C ALA A 138 14.36 4.87 -1.51
N LEU A 139 13.52 5.03 -2.53
CA LEU A 139 12.22 4.36 -2.66
C LEU A 139 12.34 2.91 -3.17
N MET A 140 13.35 2.64 -3.99
CA MET A 140 13.54 1.39 -4.72
C MET A 140 14.71 0.59 -4.14
N ASN A 141 14.60 -0.74 -4.14
CA ASN A 141 15.77 -1.58 -3.90
C ASN A 141 16.76 -1.47 -5.09
N PRO A 142 18.02 -1.94 -4.95
CA PRO A 142 19.02 -1.80 -6.01
C PRO A 142 18.57 -2.34 -7.37
N ASP A 143 17.97 -3.53 -7.43
CA ASP A 143 17.54 -4.17 -8.68
C ASP A 143 16.37 -3.42 -9.33
N GLU A 144 15.44 -2.90 -8.51
CA GLU A 144 14.34 -2.05 -8.95
C GLU A 144 14.86 -0.73 -9.53
N TYR A 145 15.84 -0.11 -8.87
CA TYR A 145 16.43 1.13 -9.33
C TYR A 145 17.20 0.94 -10.65
N GLU A 146 17.99 -0.12 -10.78
CA GLU A 146 18.67 -0.48 -12.04
C GLU A 146 17.66 -0.77 -13.16
N THR A 147 16.57 -1.47 -12.84
CA THR A 147 15.48 -1.70 -13.81
C THR A 147 14.88 -0.37 -14.26
N TYR A 148 14.56 0.53 -13.33
CA TYR A 148 14.06 1.87 -13.64
C TYR A 148 15.02 2.64 -14.57
N LEU A 149 16.32 2.63 -14.28
CA LEU A 149 17.32 3.29 -15.12
C LEU A 149 17.35 2.72 -16.55
N SER A 150 17.16 1.40 -16.68
CA SER A 150 17.13 0.68 -17.95
C SER A 150 15.89 0.91 -18.80
N LEU A 151 14.81 1.46 -18.23
CA LEU A 151 13.58 1.75 -18.98
C LEU A 151 13.86 2.74 -20.12
N PRO A 152 13.16 2.60 -21.26
CA PRO A 152 13.25 3.57 -22.33
C PRO A 152 12.64 4.91 -21.89
N ASN A 153 13.05 6.01 -22.52
CA ASN A 153 12.59 7.36 -22.15
C ASN A 153 11.08 7.55 -22.31
N VAL A 154 10.50 6.82 -23.27
CA VAL A 154 9.06 6.75 -23.50
C VAL A 154 8.69 5.27 -23.54
N LEU A 155 7.69 4.87 -22.77
CA LEU A 155 7.20 3.50 -22.70
C LEU A 155 5.68 3.46 -22.69
N GLU A 156 5.17 2.39 -23.28
CA GLU A 156 3.77 2.03 -23.20
C GLU A 156 3.51 1.26 -21.90
N VAL A 157 2.40 1.61 -21.23
CA VAL A 157 2.00 1.00 -19.96
C VAL A 157 0.51 0.69 -19.97
N TYR A 158 0.13 -0.19 -19.07
CA TYR A 158 -1.17 -0.78 -18.94
C TYR A 158 -1.63 -0.77 -17.48
N ARG A 159 -2.92 -0.55 -17.26
CA ARG A 159 -3.56 -0.66 -15.96
C ARG A 159 -4.81 -1.53 -16.05
N GLY A 160 -4.83 -2.61 -15.29
CA GLY A 160 -6.03 -3.40 -15.08
C GLY A 160 -7.00 -2.67 -14.15
N VAL A 161 -8.25 -2.51 -14.59
CA VAL A 161 -9.32 -1.91 -13.78
C VAL A 161 -10.42 -2.95 -13.59
N SER A 162 -10.44 -3.57 -12.41
CA SER A 162 -11.54 -4.46 -12.02
C SER A 162 -12.81 -3.65 -11.72
N ARG A 163 -13.97 -4.31 -11.80
CA ARG A 163 -15.26 -3.71 -11.51
C ARG A 163 -15.28 -2.97 -10.16
N GLY A 164 -15.74 -1.72 -10.16
CA GLY A 164 -15.85 -0.89 -8.95
C GLY A 164 -14.53 -0.33 -8.42
N ARG A 165 -13.41 -0.54 -9.11
CA ARG A 165 -12.09 -0.03 -8.70
C ARG A 165 -11.79 1.33 -9.34
N ASN A 166 -10.94 2.11 -8.67
CA ASN A 166 -10.53 3.43 -9.12
C ASN A 166 -9.73 3.35 -10.45
N PRO A 167 -10.24 3.90 -11.56
CA PRO A 167 -9.50 3.91 -12.83
C PRO A 167 -8.31 4.87 -12.80
N LYS A 168 -8.30 5.85 -11.90
CA LYS A 168 -7.24 6.88 -11.76
C LYS A 168 -6.20 6.53 -10.70
N GLY A 169 -5.96 5.24 -10.47
CA GLY A 169 -4.89 4.79 -9.57
C GLY A 169 -3.50 4.93 -10.19
N MET A 170 -2.47 4.81 -9.35
CA MET A 170 -1.08 5.04 -9.73
C MET A 170 -0.32 3.79 -10.16
N SER A 171 -0.88 2.60 -9.95
CA SER A 171 -0.25 1.33 -10.30
C SER A 171 -0.50 1.00 -11.77
N TRP A 172 0.55 1.05 -12.57
CA TRP A 172 0.59 0.65 -13.98
C TRP A 172 1.63 -0.45 -14.18
N THR A 173 1.69 -1.06 -15.35
CA THR A 173 2.72 -2.05 -15.69
C THR A 173 2.98 -2.01 -17.18
N TYR A 174 4.20 -2.30 -17.64
CA TYR A 174 4.47 -2.49 -19.07
C TYR A 174 4.06 -3.90 -19.57
N ASP A 175 3.59 -4.78 -18.69
CA ASP A 175 3.13 -6.13 -19.02
C ASP A 175 1.60 -6.16 -19.20
N PHE A 176 1.16 -6.28 -20.45
CA PHE A 176 -0.27 -6.37 -20.78
C PHE A 176 -0.98 -7.53 -20.09
N ASN A 177 -0.35 -8.72 -20.01
CA ASN A 177 -0.98 -9.91 -19.44
C ASN A 177 -1.25 -9.73 -17.94
N LYS A 178 -0.33 -9.05 -17.22
CA LYS A 178 -0.55 -8.70 -15.82
C LYS A 178 -1.71 -7.72 -15.67
N ALA A 179 -1.76 -6.67 -16.49
CA ALA A 179 -2.87 -5.71 -16.48
C ALA A 179 -4.21 -6.40 -16.77
N GLU A 180 -4.26 -7.32 -17.73
CA GLU A 180 -5.46 -8.10 -18.04
C GLU A 180 -5.88 -8.99 -16.86
N TRP A 181 -4.94 -9.67 -16.20
CA TRP A 181 -5.22 -10.47 -15.01
C TRP A 181 -5.82 -9.63 -13.89
N PHE A 182 -5.24 -8.45 -13.60
CA PHE A 182 -5.78 -7.52 -12.59
C PHE A 182 -7.17 -6.99 -12.97
N ALA A 183 -7.42 -6.71 -14.25
CA ALA A 183 -8.72 -6.28 -14.72
C ALA A 183 -9.80 -7.32 -14.43
N ASN A 184 -9.48 -8.62 -14.60
CA ASN A 184 -10.48 -9.69 -14.59
C ASN A 184 -10.54 -10.49 -13.27
N ARG A 185 -9.65 -10.24 -12.30
CA ARG A 185 -9.51 -11.04 -11.07
C ARG A 185 -10.78 -11.15 -10.21
N PHE A 186 -11.66 -10.15 -10.29
CA PHE A 186 -12.91 -10.09 -9.51
C PHE A 186 -14.17 -10.03 -10.40
N GLY A 187 -14.06 -10.54 -11.63
CA GLY A 187 -15.09 -10.44 -12.67
C GLY A 187 -14.65 -9.50 -13.81
N GLU A 188 -15.52 -9.33 -14.79
CA GLU A 188 -15.21 -8.59 -16.02
C GLU A 188 -14.82 -7.12 -15.73
N GLY A 189 -13.60 -6.76 -16.11
CA GLY A 189 -13.05 -5.42 -16.04
C GLY A 189 -12.60 -4.92 -17.41
N TYR A 190 -11.67 -3.97 -17.41
CA TYR A 190 -11.03 -3.48 -18.64
C TYR A 190 -9.58 -3.06 -18.39
N VAL A 191 -8.80 -3.00 -19.45
CA VAL A 191 -7.42 -2.50 -19.40
C VAL A 191 -7.40 -1.07 -19.94
N ILE A 192 -6.69 -0.18 -19.26
CA ILE A 192 -6.32 1.13 -19.80
C ILE A 192 -4.90 1.01 -20.34
N ARG A 193 -4.68 1.37 -21.60
CA ARG A 193 -3.37 1.55 -22.22
C ARG A 193 -3.01 3.03 -22.18
N GLY A 194 -1.74 3.37 -22.01
CA GLY A 194 -1.24 4.73 -22.14
C GLY A 194 0.26 4.79 -22.39
N ILE A 195 0.76 6.01 -22.63
CA ILE A 195 2.16 6.31 -22.88
C ILE A 195 2.69 7.19 -21.74
N VAL A 196 3.89 6.89 -21.23
CA VAL A 196 4.50 7.64 -20.13
C VAL A 196 5.94 8.03 -20.48
N ASN A 197 6.38 9.17 -19.96
CA ASN A 197 7.80 9.53 -19.96
C ASN A 197 8.46 8.96 -18.71
N LYS A 198 9.68 8.45 -18.85
CA LYS A 198 10.44 7.87 -17.72
C LYS A 198 10.60 8.85 -16.56
N ASP A 199 10.78 10.14 -16.85
CA ASP A 199 11.00 11.16 -15.82
C ASP A 199 9.79 11.36 -14.90
N ASP A 200 8.58 11.11 -15.41
CA ASP A 200 7.32 11.23 -14.68
C ASP A 200 7.02 10.02 -13.78
N ILE A 201 7.73 8.89 -13.96
CA ILE A 201 7.61 7.71 -13.09
C ILE A 201 8.05 8.08 -11.69
N LEU A 202 7.25 7.69 -10.70
CA LEU A 202 7.49 7.93 -9.27
C LEU A 202 8.40 6.87 -8.66
N ALA A 203 8.16 5.61 -9.01
CA ALA A 203 8.96 4.46 -8.60
C ALA A 203 8.68 3.28 -9.55
N TYR A 204 9.58 2.30 -9.55
CA TYR A 204 9.34 0.98 -10.12
C TYR A 204 9.44 -0.07 -9.02
N PHE A 205 8.44 -0.95 -8.91
CA PHE A 205 8.44 -2.05 -7.96
C PHE A 205 8.35 -3.40 -8.67
N SER A 206 9.35 -4.26 -8.44
CA SER A 206 9.38 -5.63 -8.97
C SER A 206 8.95 -6.66 -7.93
N ARG A 207 8.84 -6.23 -6.67
CA ARG A 207 8.27 -7.01 -5.56
C ARG A 207 6.92 -7.61 -5.97
N ARG A 208 6.63 -8.82 -5.46
CA ARG A 208 5.43 -9.64 -5.81
C ARG A 208 5.31 -10.00 -7.29
N SER A 209 6.38 -9.85 -8.07
CA SER A 209 6.41 -10.14 -9.51
C SER A 209 5.42 -9.30 -10.32
N GLU A 210 5.10 -8.09 -9.87
CA GLU A 210 4.06 -7.25 -10.50
C GLU A 210 4.60 -6.33 -11.60
N SER A 211 5.91 -6.03 -11.63
CA SER A 211 6.52 -5.06 -12.56
C SER A 211 5.73 -3.75 -12.58
N GLU A 212 5.48 -3.20 -11.38
CA GLU A 212 4.66 -2.02 -11.16
C GLU A 212 5.44 -0.76 -11.53
N ILE A 213 4.89 0.00 -12.47
CA ILE A 213 5.26 1.38 -12.79
C ILE A 213 4.34 2.27 -11.98
N LEU A 214 4.88 2.91 -10.93
CA LEU A 214 4.12 3.83 -10.11
C LEU A 214 4.14 5.22 -10.75
N ILE A 215 2.99 5.73 -11.17
CA ILE A 215 2.87 7.03 -11.85
C ILE A 215 1.49 7.64 -11.63
N ALA A 216 1.40 8.97 -11.52
CA ALA A 216 0.10 9.62 -11.38
C ALA A 216 -0.73 9.44 -12.66
N ALA A 217 -2.02 9.09 -12.54
CA ALA A 217 -2.87 8.86 -13.71
C ALA A 217 -2.99 10.06 -14.67
N LYS A 218 -2.74 11.29 -14.19
CA LYS A 218 -2.72 12.51 -15.02
C LYS A 218 -1.45 12.66 -15.86
N ASP A 219 -0.38 11.97 -15.46
CA ASP A 219 0.94 11.97 -16.11
C ASP A 219 1.05 10.80 -17.13
N VAL A 220 -0.06 10.07 -17.35
CA VAL A 220 -0.19 9.05 -18.41
C VAL A 220 -0.92 9.64 -19.61
N HIS A 221 -0.26 9.68 -20.75
CA HIS A 221 -0.76 10.26 -22.00
C HIS A 221 -1.46 9.24 -22.89
N GLU A 222 -2.23 9.73 -23.86
CA GLU A 222 -2.87 8.90 -24.90
C GLU A 222 -3.67 7.71 -24.35
N GLN A 223 -4.39 7.92 -23.23
CA GLN A 223 -5.10 6.85 -22.56
C GLN A 223 -6.25 6.30 -23.42
N THR A 224 -6.21 4.99 -23.70
CA THR A 224 -7.27 4.28 -24.41
C THR A 224 -7.74 3.07 -23.62
N ILE A 225 -9.04 2.78 -23.69
CA ILE A 225 -9.61 1.61 -23.03
C ILE A 225 -9.59 0.43 -24.00
N ILE A 226 -8.99 -0.67 -23.55
CA ILE A 226 -9.03 -1.97 -24.20
C ILE A 226 -10.08 -2.80 -23.44
N ARG A 227 -11.22 -3.06 -24.11
CA ARG A 227 -12.21 -4.02 -23.63
C ARG A 227 -11.99 -5.32 -24.39
N ASN A 228 -12.01 -6.45 -23.71
CA ASN A 228 -12.11 -7.73 -24.38
C ASN A 228 -13.52 -7.83 -24.99
N GLY A 229 -13.66 -7.36 -26.22
CA GLY A 229 -14.75 -7.76 -27.10
C GLY A 229 -14.51 -9.22 -27.46
N THR A 230 -15.49 -10.06 -27.18
CA THR A 230 -15.69 -11.40 -27.73
C THR A 230 -15.02 -11.60 -29.10
N ASN A 231 -13.84 -12.22 -29.11
CA ASN A 231 -13.40 -13.03 -30.25
C ASN A 231 -13.93 -14.46 -30.07
N ALA A 232 -15.24 -14.58 -29.86
CA ALA A 232 -15.94 -15.77 -30.33
C ALA A 232 -16.00 -15.59 -31.85
N LYS A 233 -15.19 -16.37 -32.55
CA LYS A 233 -15.08 -16.43 -34.00
C LYS A 233 -16.43 -16.15 -34.69
N ALA A 234 -16.55 -14.99 -35.31
CA ALA A 234 -17.34 -14.86 -36.51
C ALA A 234 -16.57 -15.56 -37.64
N SER A 235 -16.65 -16.89 -37.67
CA SER A 235 -16.58 -17.70 -38.89
C SER A 235 -17.91 -18.43 -38.89
N GLY A 236 -18.95 -17.92 -39.53
CA GLY A 236 -18.98 -17.74 -40.97
C GLY A 236 -19.45 -19.06 -41.59
N ILE A 237 -20.77 -19.26 -41.55
CA ILE A 237 -21.64 -19.82 -42.60
C ILE A 237 -20.98 -20.87 -43.51
N CYS A 238 -21.29 -22.14 -43.27
CA CYS A 238 -21.96 -23.09 -44.19
C CYS A 238 -22.05 -24.46 -43.51
#